data_AF-A0A933V8P7-F1
#
_entry.id   AF-A0A933V8P7-F1
#
_cell.length_a   1.000
_cell.length_b   1.000
_cell.length_c   1.000
_cell.angle_alpha   90.00
_cell.angle_beta   90.00
_cell.angle_gamma   90.00
#
_symmetry.space_group_name_H-M   'P 1'
#
loop_
_entity.id
_entity.type
_entity.pdbx_description
1 polymer ?
#
loop_
_entity_poly.entity_id
_entity_poly.type
_entity_poly.pdbx_seq_one_letter_code
_entity_poly.pdbx_strand_id
1 'polypeptide(L)'
;MLKSINGGKTWQAAPGFDRKIAMTLAQAPRDLRIVFVGTGSGLYRSNAEGTGWNRVAMNGKDLMTMAISSANPSRWLVVDGQGRVYTSEDGGATWRK
;
A
#
# COMPACT_ATOMS: atom_id res chain seq x y z
N MET A 1 -11.05 5.19 5.01
CA MET A 1 -10.11 4.32 5.75
C MET A 1 -10.05 4.81 7.19
N LEU A 2 -9.99 3.90 8.17
CA LEU A 2 -9.81 4.24 9.57
C LEU A 2 -8.42 3.82 10.04
N LYS A 3 -7.82 4.61 10.92
CA LYS A 3 -6.54 4.33 11.60
C LYS A 3 -6.78 4.23 13.10
N SER A 4 -6.08 3.31 13.76
CA SER A 4 -5.93 3.27 15.21
C SER A 4 -4.46 3.39 15.60
N ILE A 5 -4.19 3.98 16.77
CA ILE A 5 -2.85 4.08 17.37
C ILE A 5 -2.78 3.41 18.75
N ASN A 6 -3.88 2.78 19.20
CA ASN A 6 -4.00 2.23 20.56
C ASN A 6 -4.54 0.80 20.53
N GLY A 7 -4.11 0.02 19.53
CA GLY A 7 -4.49 -1.39 19.41
C GLY A 7 -5.98 -1.59 19.09
N GLY A 8 -6.60 -0.65 18.38
CA GLY A 8 -8.00 -0.77 17.94
C GLY A 8 -9.04 -0.32 18.97
N LYS A 9 -8.64 0.24 20.11
CA LYS A 9 -9.59 0.78 21.12
C LYS A 9 -10.36 1.98 20.59
N THR A 10 -9.68 2.85 19.84
CA THR A 10 -10.32 3.98 19.14
C THR A 10 -9.83 4.06 17.71
N TRP A 11 -10.69 4.58 16.84
CA TRP A 11 -10.45 4.73 15.42
C TRP A 11 -10.72 6.16 14.98
N GLN A 12 -9.88 6.68 14.08
CA GLN A 12 -10.04 7.98 13.47
C GLN A 12 -9.95 7.86 11.95
N ALA A 13 -10.60 8.77 11.23
CA ALA A 13 -10.46 8.84 9.78
C ALA A 13 -8.98 9.07 9.42
N ALA A 14 -8.45 8.29 8.48
CA ALA A 14 -7.10 8.50 7.96
C ALA A 14 -7.12 9.74 7.04
N PRO A 15 -6.48 10.86 7.40
CA PRO A 15 -6.60 12.10 6.66
C PRO A 15 -6.05 11.98 5.23
N GLY A 16 -6.76 12.53 4.24
CA GLY A 16 -6.36 12.51 2.83
C GLY A 16 -6.70 11.22 2.08
N PHE A 17 -7.46 10.32 2.72
CA PHE A 17 -7.94 9.06 2.15
C PHE A 17 -9.46 9.05 1.90
N ASP A 18 -10.08 10.24 1.89
CA ASP A 18 -11.51 10.47 2.17
C ASP A 18 -12.47 10.03 1.04
N ARG A 19 -11.93 9.55 -0.09
CA ARG A 19 -12.69 9.09 -1.28
C ARG A 19 -12.10 7.85 -1.93
N LYS A 20 -11.34 7.06 -1.18
CA LYS A 20 -10.64 5.88 -1.69
C LYS A 20 -11.03 4.67 -0.86
N ILE A 21 -11.22 3.54 -1.53
CA ILE A 21 -11.41 2.25 -0.90
C ILE A 21 -10.05 1.57 -0.84
N ALA A 22 -9.57 1.30 0.37
CA ALA A 22 -8.39 0.48 0.59
C ALA A 22 -8.79 -0.98 0.42
N MET A 23 -8.11 -1.71 -0.45
CA MET A 23 -8.37 -3.12 -0.73
C MET A 23 -7.28 -4.02 -0.16
N THR A 24 -6.06 -3.48 -0.05
CA THR A 24 -4.93 -4.13 0.59
C THR A 24 -4.03 -3.10 1.25
N LEU A 25 -3.27 -3.53 2.25
CA LEU A 25 -2.34 -2.73 3.01
C LEU A 25 -1.09 -3.56 3.30
N ALA A 26 0.08 -2.95 3.14
CA ALA A 26 1.34 -3.51 3.62
C ALA A 26 2.15 -2.43 4.33
N GLN A 27 2.86 -2.83 5.39
CA GLN A 27 3.80 -1.97 6.10
C GLN A 27 5.22 -2.27 5.63
N ALA A 28 6.06 -1.24 5.51
CA ALA A 28 7.45 -1.48 5.16
C ALA A 28 8.18 -2.20 6.32
N PRO A 29 8.98 -3.24 6.05
CA PRO A 29 9.59 -4.06 7.09
C PRO A 29 10.72 -3.36 7.87
N ARG A 30 11.27 -2.26 7.35
CA ARG A 30 12.40 -1.51 7.99
C ARG A 30 12.00 -0.17 8.60
N ASP A 31 10.86 0.40 8.20
CA ASP A 31 10.34 1.64 8.77
C ASP A 31 8.82 1.54 8.83
N LEU A 32 8.31 1.27 10.04
CA LEU A 32 6.89 1.03 10.28
C LEU A 32 6.03 2.28 10.02
N ARG A 33 6.63 3.47 9.90
CA ARG A 33 5.94 4.70 9.50
C ARG A 33 5.57 4.70 8.02
N ILE A 34 6.25 3.88 7.21
CA ILE A 34 5.95 3.73 5.81
C ILE A 34 4.88 2.65 5.63
N VAL A 35 3.76 3.07 5.06
CA VAL A 35 2.60 2.21 4.81
C VAL A 35 2.19 2.35 3.37
N PHE A 36 1.87 1.23 2.74
CA PHE A 36 1.37 1.15 1.38
C PHE A 36 -0.08 0.68 1.38
N VAL A 37 -0.88 1.24 0.49
CA VAL A 37 -2.28 0.87 0.31
C VAL A 37 -2.56 0.67 -1.17
N GLY A 38 -3.01 -0.53 -1.51
CA GLY A 38 -3.61 -0.80 -2.81
C GLY A 38 -5.09 -0.40 -2.80
N THR A 39 -5.52 0.23 -3.88
CA THR A 39 -6.89 0.70 -4.09
C THR A 39 -7.39 0.26 -5.46
N GLY A 40 -8.68 0.48 -5.72
CA GLY A 40 -9.27 0.34 -7.05
C GLY A 40 -8.70 1.26 -8.14
N SER A 41 -7.78 2.15 -7.79
CA SER A 41 -7.19 3.10 -8.73
C SER A 41 -5.66 3.04 -8.81
N GLY A 42 -5.01 2.26 -7.94
CA GLY A 42 -3.55 2.11 -7.90
C GLY A 42 -2.95 2.09 -6.49
N LEU A 43 -1.61 2.15 -6.43
CA LEU A 43 -0.83 2.04 -5.20
C LEU A 43 -0.53 3.40 -4.58
N TYR A 44 -0.81 3.53 -3.29
CA TYR A 44 -0.55 4.70 -2.49
C TYR A 44 0.48 4.41 -1.40
N ARG A 45 1.24 5.43 -1.02
CA ARG A 45 2.23 5.40 0.06
C ARG A 45 1.98 6.54 1.04
N SER A 46 2.04 6.22 2.32
CA SER A 46 2.24 7.19 3.40
C SER A 46 3.64 7.03 3.98
N ASN A 47 4.25 8.15 4.37
CA ASN A 47 5.55 8.18 5.07
C ASN A 47 5.40 8.52 6.55
N ALA A 48 4.18 8.73 7.02
CA ALA A 48 3.89 9.24 8.35
C ALA A 48 2.75 8.42 8.98
N GLU A 49 2.94 7.11 9.07
CA GLU A 49 2.02 6.17 9.73
C GLU A 49 0.57 6.28 9.23
N GLY A 50 0.37 6.44 7.93
CA GLY A 50 -0.96 6.59 7.36
C GLY A 50 -1.58 7.99 7.54
N THR A 51 -0.79 8.98 7.91
CA THR A 51 -1.15 10.41 7.81
C THR A 51 -0.56 10.96 6.51
N GLY A 52 -1.42 11.40 5.58
CA GLY A 52 -1.01 11.83 4.24
C GLY A 52 -0.66 10.67 3.30
N TRP A 53 -1.15 10.75 2.06
CA TRP A 53 -1.08 9.67 1.08
C TRP A 53 -0.75 10.20 -0.31
N ASN A 54 0.28 9.63 -0.92
CA ASN A 54 0.69 9.94 -2.29
C ASN A 54 0.53 8.70 -3.16
N ARG A 55 -0.01 8.88 -4.37
CA ARG A 55 -0.01 7.80 -5.38
C ARG A 55 1.42 7.61 -5.87
N VAL A 56 1.90 6.37 -5.90
CA VAL A 56 3.31 6.07 -6.26
C VAL A 56 3.47 5.11 -7.45
N ALA A 57 2.49 4.24 -7.71
CA ALA A 57 2.58 3.27 -8.81
C ALA A 57 1.19 2.75 -9.23
N MET A 58 1.18 1.91 -10.27
CA MET A 58 0.01 1.14 -10.71
C MET A 58 -1.22 2.00 -11.03
N ASN A 59 -1.01 3.14 -11.69
CA ASN A 59 -2.09 4.07 -12.01
C ASN A 59 -3.19 3.39 -12.86
N GLY A 60 -4.44 3.50 -12.44
CA GLY A 60 -5.59 2.90 -13.12
C GLY A 60 -5.70 1.37 -12.96
N LYS A 61 -4.85 0.75 -12.15
CA LYS A 61 -4.97 -0.68 -11.81
C LYS A 61 -5.76 -0.84 -10.52
N ASP A 62 -6.72 -1.75 -10.55
CA ASP A 62 -7.45 -2.19 -9.37
C ASP A 62 -6.61 -3.20 -8.59
N LEU A 63 -6.04 -2.80 -7.46
CA LEU A 63 -5.11 -3.64 -6.69
C LEU A 63 -5.82 -4.43 -5.60
N MET A 64 -5.78 -5.76 -5.71
CA MET A 64 -6.45 -6.67 -4.78
C MET A 64 -5.56 -7.06 -3.59
N THR A 65 -4.27 -7.29 -3.84
CA THR A 65 -3.34 -7.67 -2.79
C THR A 65 -1.92 -7.22 -3.11
N MET A 66 -1.11 -7.05 -2.06
CA MET A 66 0.31 -6.77 -2.17
C MET A 66 1.10 -7.43 -1.05
N ALA A 67 2.37 -7.72 -1.31
CA ALA A 67 3.32 -8.20 -0.33
C ALA A 67 4.69 -7.55 -0.53
N ILE A 68 5.36 -7.24 0.58
CA ILE A 68 6.75 -6.77 0.60
C ILE A 68 7.57 -7.85 1.29
N SER A 69 8.63 -8.33 0.66
CA SER A 69 9.49 -9.34 1.27
C SER A 69 10.20 -8.78 2.50
N SER A 70 10.07 -9.46 3.64
CA SER A 70 10.80 -9.13 4.87
C SER A 70 12.30 -9.41 4.75
N ALA A 71 12.67 -10.46 3.99
CA ALA A 71 14.06 -10.84 3.76
C ALA A 71 14.77 -9.89 2.78
N ASN A 72 14.06 -9.43 1.74
CA ASN A 72 14.57 -8.44 0.80
C ASN A 72 13.51 -7.35 0.54
N PRO A 73 13.54 -6.23 1.30
CA PRO A 73 12.53 -5.18 1.19
C PRO A 73 12.46 -4.45 -0.16
N SER A 74 13.37 -4.72 -1.10
CA SER A 74 13.26 -4.24 -2.49
C SER A 74 12.34 -5.13 -3.35
N ARG A 75 12.05 -6.36 -2.91
CA ARG A 75 11.21 -7.33 -3.63
C ARG A 75 9.75 -7.25 -3.24
N TRP A 76 8.92 -6.79 -4.17
CA TRP A 76 7.49 -6.58 -3.94
C TRP A 76 6.69 -7.39 -4.94
N LEU A 77 5.49 -7.78 -4.55
CA LEU A 77 4.49 -8.43 -5.39
C LEU A 77 3.16 -7.71 -5.23
N VAL A 78 2.46 -7.51 -6.34
CA VAL A 78 1.10 -6.96 -6.38
C VAL A 78 0.25 -7.82 -7.31
N VAL A 79 -1.01 -8.04 -6.95
CA VAL A 79 -2.01 -8.70 -7.80
C VAL A 79 -3.18 -7.77 -8.04
N ASP A 80 -3.60 -7.64 -9.30
CA ASP A 80 -4.75 -6.83 -9.67
C ASP A 80 -6.08 -7.62 -9.74
N GLY A 81 -7.18 -6.91 -9.93
CA GLY A 81 -8.54 -7.48 -10.02
C GLY A 81 -8.74 -8.50 -11.14
N GLN A 82 -7.81 -8.61 -12.08
CA GLN A 82 -7.84 -9.61 -13.15
C GLN A 82 -6.93 -10.82 -12.85
N GLY A 83 -6.36 -10.89 -11.65
CA GLY A 83 -5.43 -11.95 -11.25
C GLY A 83 -4.04 -11.81 -11.88
N ARG A 84 -3.70 -10.66 -12.48
CA ARG A 84 -2.37 -10.45 -13.05
C ARG A 84 -1.40 -10.14 -11.92
N VAL A 85 -0.27 -10.83 -11.90
CA VAL A 85 0.82 -10.60 -10.96
C VAL A 85 1.76 -9.55 -11.54
N TYR A 86 2.25 -8.67 -10.68
CA TYR A 86 3.32 -7.75 -10.99
C TYR A 86 4.37 -7.85 -9.89
N THR A 87 5.64 -7.86 -10.27
CA THR A 87 6.77 -7.90 -9.35
C THR A 87 7.66 -6.69 -9.52
N SER A 88 8.30 -6.27 -8.44
CA SER A 88 9.32 -5.24 -8.43
C SER A 88 10.54 -5.77 -7.67
N GLU A 89 11.73 -5.45 -8.15
CA GLU A 89 13.02 -5.79 -7.52
C GLU A 89 13.73 -4.55 -6.94
N ASP A 90 13.11 -3.36 -7.05
CA ASP A 90 13.69 -2.06 -6.73
C ASP A 90 12.79 -1.21 -5.81
N GLY A 91 11.97 -1.88 -4.98
CA GLY A 91 11.14 -1.19 -3.99
C GLY A 91 9.96 -0.44 -4.60
N GLY A 92 9.41 -0.98 -5.70
CA GLY A 92 8.24 -0.46 -6.37
C GLY A 92 8.52 0.69 -7.34
N ALA A 93 9.79 0.97 -7.68
CA ALA A 93 10.16 1.99 -8.66
C ALA A 93 9.88 1.53 -10.09
N THR A 94 10.19 0.27 -10.40
CA THR A 94 9.84 -0.40 -11.66
C THR A 94 9.11 -1.70 -11.42
N TRP A 95 8.31 -2.12 -12.42
CA TRP A 95 7.43 -3.27 -12.32
C TRP A 95 7.53 -4.15 -13.56
N ARG A 96 7.54 -5.46 -13.33
CA ARG A 96 7.45 -6.51 -14.35
C ARG A 96 6.15 -7.26 -14.16
N LYS A 97 5.61 -7.79 -15.25
CA LYS A 97 4.42 -8.63 -15.26
C LYS A 97 4.83 -10.11 -15.20
#